data_AF-A0A7J3AZZ9-F1
#
_entry.id   AF-A0A7J3AZZ9-F1
#
_cell.length_a   1.000
_cell.length_b   1.000
_cell.length_c   1.000
_cell.angle_alpha   90.00
_cell.angle_beta   90.00
_cell.angle_gamma   90.00
#
_symmetry.space_group_name_H-M   'P 1'
#
loop_
_entity.id
_entity.type
_entity.pdbx_description
1 polymer ?
#
loop_
_entity_poly.entity_id
_entity_poly.type
_entity_poly.pdbx_seq_one_letter_code
_entity_poly.pdbx_strand_id
1 'polypeptide(L)'
;MLPEPIEIKDEIKRMMEVMDEKLAVWYGNKLQSYIYREVRGMIDWRSFLELMSRRTDELLKWVKGEVAWEELLNIIYREVRERRESNLDSFLV
;
A
#
# COMPACT_ATOMS: atom_id res chain seq x y z
N MET A 1 5.71 14.14 2.34
CA MET A 1 5.38 12.86 1.66
C MET A 1 6.24 11.78 2.27
N LEU A 2 5.69 10.58 2.47
CA LEU A 2 6.46 9.41 2.91
C LEU A 2 7.68 9.18 1.98
N PRO A 3 8.91 9.07 2.50
CA PRO A 3 10.05 8.75 1.66
C PRO A 3 9.93 7.32 1.09
N GLU A 4 10.57 7.05 -0.04
CA GLU A 4 10.59 5.70 -0.59
C GLU A 4 11.37 4.75 0.34
N PRO A 5 10.77 3.63 0.78
CA PRO A 5 11.44 2.72 1.70
C PRO A 5 12.36 1.76 0.94
N ILE A 6 13.52 2.25 0.52
CA ILE A 6 14.50 1.49 -0.28
C ILE A 6 14.87 0.15 0.37
N GLU A 7 15.11 0.14 1.68
CA GLU A 7 15.45 -1.10 2.41
C GLU A 7 14.34 -2.16 2.33
N ILE A 8 13.07 -1.73 2.43
CA ILE A 8 11.90 -2.62 2.29
C ILE A 8 11.78 -3.09 0.85
N LYS A 9 12.00 -2.21 -0.12
CA LYS A 9 11.98 -2.55 -1.56
C LYS A 9 13.00 -3.63 -1.89
N ASP A 10 14.24 -3.47 -1.40
CA ASP A 10 15.31 -4.43 -1.63
C ASP A 10 15.06 -5.76 -0.91
N GLU A 11 14.44 -5.73 0.27
CA GLU A 11 14.02 -6.94 0.94
C GLU A 11 12.95 -7.70 0.17
N ILE A 12 11.94 -6.99 -0.35
CA ILE A 12 10.90 -7.60 -1.19
C ILE A 12 11.54 -8.22 -2.44
N LYS A 13 12.48 -7.54 -3.10
CA LYS A 13 13.21 -8.09 -4.25
C LYS A 13 13.93 -9.39 -3.91
N ARG A 14 14.62 -9.47 -2.77
CA ARG A 14 15.25 -10.72 -2.31
C ARG A 14 14.22 -11.82 -2.07
N MET A 15 13.04 -11.48 -1.54
CA MET A 15 11.97 -12.45 -1.35
C MET A 15 11.39 -12.95 -2.69
N MET A 16 11.30 -12.10 -3.71
CA MET A 16 10.85 -12.50 -5.04
C MET A 16 11.75 -13.55 -5.71
N GLU A 17 13.02 -13.64 -5.32
CA GLU A 17 13.94 -14.68 -5.82
C GLU A 17 13.62 -16.08 -5.27
N VAL A 18 12.90 -16.18 -4.15
CA VAL A 18 12.66 -17.44 -3.42
C VAL A 18 11.19 -17.80 -3.26
N MET A 19 10.26 -16.90 -3.59
CA MET A 19 8.82 -17.13 -3.52
C MET A 19 8.05 -16.35 -4.58
N ASP A 20 6.76 -16.67 -4.72
CA ASP A 20 5.85 -15.97 -5.60
C ASP A 20 5.89 -14.44 -5.37
N GLU A 21 5.98 -13.68 -6.46
CA GLU A 21 6.17 -12.23 -6.40
C GLU A 21 5.01 -11.53 -5.69
N LYS A 22 3.76 -11.99 -5.93
CA LYS A 22 2.57 -11.43 -5.28
C LYS A 22 2.58 -11.75 -3.79
N LEU A 23 3.16 -12.85 -3.35
CA LEU A 23 3.34 -13.12 -1.93
C LEU A 23 4.49 -12.29 -1.33
N ALA A 24 5.59 -12.12 -2.06
CA ALA A 24 6.78 -11.37 -1.60
C ALA A 24 6.46 -9.92 -1.25
N VAL A 25 5.59 -9.25 -2.01
CA VAL A 25 5.19 -7.85 -1.72
C VAL A 25 4.34 -7.69 -0.44
N TRP A 26 3.87 -8.81 0.12
CA TRP A 26 3.17 -8.90 1.41
C TRP A 26 4.05 -9.45 2.52
N TYR A 27 5.34 -9.67 2.27
CA TYR A 27 6.26 -10.27 3.23
C TYR A 27 6.30 -9.49 4.54
N GLY A 28 5.82 -10.13 5.62
CA GLY A 28 5.71 -9.53 6.96
C GLY A 28 4.84 -8.28 7.02
N ASN A 29 4.01 -8.00 6.00
CA ASN A 29 3.28 -6.75 5.82
C ASN A 29 4.16 -5.50 5.99
N LYS A 30 5.46 -5.57 5.65
CA LYS A 30 6.43 -4.50 5.94
C LYS A 30 6.08 -3.21 5.21
N LEU A 31 5.80 -3.30 3.92
CA LEU A 31 5.40 -2.16 3.09
C LEU A 31 4.05 -1.58 3.53
N GLN A 32 3.07 -2.44 3.77
CA GLN A 32 1.72 -2.07 4.22
C GLN A 32 1.81 -1.34 5.57
N SER A 33 2.60 -1.86 6.51
CA SER A 33 2.83 -1.23 7.82
C SER A 33 3.55 0.10 7.71
N TYR A 34 4.47 0.24 6.75
CA TYR A 34 5.19 1.48 6.49
C TYR A 34 4.23 2.58 6.00
N ILE A 35 3.42 2.29 4.98
CA ILE A 35 2.44 3.22 4.41
C ILE A 35 1.33 3.54 5.43
N TYR A 36 0.87 2.56 6.20
CA TYR A 36 -0.19 2.75 7.18
C TYR A 36 0.13 3.78 8.26
N ARG A 37 1.42 4.04 8.54
CA ARG A 37 1.83 5.07 9.50
C ARG A 37 1.34 6.46 9.10
N GLU A 38 1.23 6.76 7.81
CA GLU A 38 0.78 8.08 7.34
C GLU A 38 -0.76 8.20 7.26
N VAL A 39 -1.46 7.08 7.04
CA VAL A 39 -2.93 7.08 6.88
C VAL A 39 -3.69 6.60 8.11
N ARG A 40 -2.97 6.23 9.18
CA ARG A 40 -3.58 5.85 10.46
C ARG A 40 -4.47 6.98 10.98
N GLY A 41 -5.71 6.64 11.33
CA GLY A 41 -6.73 7.60 11.77
C GLY A 41 -7.63 8.11 10.64
N MET A 42 -7.28 7.87 9.37
CA MET A 42 -8.19 8.06 8.23
C MET A 42 -8.93 6.78 7.85
N ILE A 43 -8.27 5.64 8.04
CA ILE A 43 -8.79 4.30 7.75
C ILE A 43 -8.27 3.32 8.81
N ASP A 44 -9.07 2.32 9.17
CA ASP A 44 -8.63 1.25 10.07
C ASP A 44 -7.71 0.24 9.34
N TRP A 45 -6.94 -0.53 10.11
CA TRP A 45 -5.96 -1.46 9.56
C TRP A 45 -6.57 -2.52 8.64
N ARG A 46 -7.75 -3.07 8.99
CA ARG A 46 -8.39 -4.12 8.20
C ARG A 46 -8.85 -3.58 6.85
N SER A 47 -9.55 -2.45 6.86
CA SER A 47 -9.99 -1.77 5.63
C SER A 47 -8.82 -1.32 4.77
N PHE A 48 -7.71 -0.89 5.39
CA PHE A 48 -6.48 -0.55 4.67
C PHE A 48 -5.86 -1.76 3.98
N LEU A 49 -5.74 -2.91 4.65
CA LEU A 49 -5.25 -4.13 4.01
C LEU A 49 -6.14 -4.59 2.85
N GLU A 50 -7.46 -4.43 2.99
CA GLU A 50 -8.40 -4.72 1.90
C GLU A 50 -8.22 -3.79 0.69
N LEU A 51 -7.94 -2.50 0.92
CA LEU A 51 -7.60 -1.55 -0.14
C LEU A 51 -6.30 -1.98 -0.84
N MET A 52 -5.27 -2.28 -0.05
CA MET A 52 -3.95 -2.68 -0.57
C MET A 52 -4.02 -4.00 -1.37
N SER A 53 -4.88 -4.95 -0.99
CA SER A 53 -5.01 -6.24 -1.69
C SER A 53 -5.46 -6.07 -3.13
N ARG A 54 -6.34 -5.10 -3.39
CA ARG A 54 -6.82 -4.70 -4.73
C ARG A 54 -5.76 -3.96 -5.56
N ARG A 55 -4.59 -3.68 -4.97
CA ARG A 55 -3.47 -2.95 -5.59
C ARG A 55 -2.19 -3.75 -5.64
N THR A 56 -2.28 -5.07 -5.44
CA THR A 56 -1.10 -5.95 -5.44
C THR A 56 -0.27 -5.80 -6.72
N ASP A 57 -0.90 -5.63 -7.87
CA ASP A 57 -0.20 -5.44 -9.15
C ASP A 57 0.51 -4.08 -9.23
N GLU A 58 -0.08 -2.99 -8.73
CA GLU A 58 0.59 -1.69 -8.61
C GLU A 58 1.80 -1.73 -7.66
N LEU A 59 1.67 -2.45 -6.54
CA LEU A 59 2.80 -2.66 -5.61
C LEU A 59 3.94 -3.40 -6.31
N LEU A 60 3.63 -4.43 -7.10
CA LEU A 60 4.63 -5.15 -7.91
C LEU A 60 5.33 -4.23 -8.92
N LYS A 61 4.56 -3.42 -9.65
CA LYS A 61 5.10 -2.46 -10.61
C LYS A 61 6.06 -1.48 -9.94
N TRP A 62 5.74 -0.99 -8.74
CA TRP A 62 6.67 -0.14 -8.00
C TRP A 62 7.96 -0.86 -7.63
N VAL A 63 7.88 -2.11 -7.13
CA VAL A 63 9.07 -2.91 -6.80
C VAL A 63 9.97 -3.11 -8.04
N LYS A 64 9.35 -3.37 -9.20
CA LYS A 64 10.01 -3.54 -10.50
C LYS A 64 10.50 -2.23 -11.13
N GLY A 65 10.12 -1.08 -10.58
CA GLY A 65 10.52 0.24 -11.08
C GLY A 65 9.69 0.73 -12.27
N GLU A 66 8.55 0.10 -12.54
CA GLU A 66 7.60 0.49 -13.59
C GLU A 66 6.66 1.62 -13.15
N VAL A 67 6.49 1.80 -11.84
CA VAL A 67 5.69 2.87 -11.21
C VAL A 67 6.56 3.61 -10.21
N ALA A 68 6.55 4.94 -10.25
CA ALA A 68 7.29 5.74 -9.28
C ALA A 68 6.65 5.66 -7.89
N TRP A 69 7.46 5.80 -6.83
CA TRP A 69 6.95 5.74 -5.46
C TRP A 69 5.86 6.79 -5.19
N GLU A 70 6.06 8.02 -5.67
CA GLU A 70 5.09 9.11 -5.52
C GLU A 70 3.76 8.80 -6.22
N GLU A 71 3.81 8.16 -7.40
CA GLU A 71 2.61 7.75 -8.14
C GLU A 71 1.82 6.68 -7.37
N LEU A 72 2.52 5.68 -6.83
CA LEU A 72 1.91 4.66 -5.99
C LEU A 72 1.24 5.27 -4.75
N LEU A 73 1.93 6.17 -4.05
CA LEU A 73 1.38 6.85 -2.89
C LEU A 73 0.16 7.69 -3.24
N ASN A 74 0.19 8.40 -4.37
CA ASN A 74 -0.95 9.20 -4.83
C ASN A 74 -2.19 8.34 -5.09
N ILE A 75 -2.02 7.16 -5.69
CA ILE A 75 -3.12 6.20 -5.90
C ILE A 75 -3.71 5.76 -4.55
N ILE A 76 -2.85 5.34 -3.61
CA ILE A 76 -3.28 4.84 -2.30
C ILE A 76 -3.98 5.96 -1.49
N TYR A 77 -3.41 7.16 -1.46
CA TYR A 77 -3.97 8.28 -0.68
C TYR A 77 -5.27 8.79 -1.24
N ARG A 78 -5.44 8.80 -2.58
CA ARG A 78 -6.73 9.12 -3.18
C ARG A 78 -7.81 8.17 -2.71
N GLU A 79 -7.55 6.86 -2.75
CA GLU A 79 -8.56 5.85 -2.35
C GLU A 79 -8.84 5.86 -0.84
N VAL A 80 -7.83 6.11 -0.01
CA VAL A 80 -8.04 6.28 1.44
C VAL A 80 -8.97 7.47 1.71
N ARG A 81 -8.80 8.59 1.00
CA ARG A 81 -9.66 9.77 1.15
C ARG A 81 -11.08 9.49 0.67
N GLU A 82 -11.24 8.90 -0.52
CA GLU A 82 -12.55 8.53 -1.07
C GLU A 82 -13.32 7.59 -0.13
N ARG A 83 -12.63 6.62 0.50
CA ARG A 83 -13.25 5.69 1.45
C ARG A 83 -13.64 6.36 2.76
N ARG A 84 -12.84 7.34 3.23
CA ARG A 84 -13.18 8.16 4.40
C ARG A 84 -14.44 9.00 4.15
N GLU A 85 -14.52 9.65 3.00
CA GLU A 85 -15.68 10.47 2.60
C GLU A 85 -16.94 9.61 2.48
N SER A 86 -16.85 8.48 1.77
CA SER A 86 -17.97 7.54 1.62
C SER A 86 -18.50 7.02 2.97
N ASN A 87 -17.60 6.75 3.91
CA ASN A 87 -17.99 6.34 5.26
C ASN A 87 -18.73 7.48 5.99
N LEU A 88 -18.23 8.73 5.91
CA LEU A 88 -18.90 9.89 6.53
C LEU A 88 -20.30 10.11 5.96
N ASP A 89 -20.47 10.01 4.64
CA ASP A 89 -21.76 10.15 3.99
C ASP A 89 -22.75 9.06 4.44
N SER A 90 -22.27 7.82 4.63
CA SER A 90 -23.12 6.73 5.12
C SER A 90 -23.63 6.89 6.55
N PHE A 91 -22.97 7.71 7.38
CA PHE A 91 -23.41 8.01 8.75
C PHE A 91 -24.38 9.19 8.85
N LEU A 92 -24.55 9.96 7.77
CA LEU A 92 -25.41 11.14 7.71
C LEU A 92 -26.79 10.87 7.09
N VAL A 93 -27.10 9.60 6.77
CA VAL A 93 -28.37 9.15 6.17
C VAL A 93 -29.17 8.30 7.15
#